data_AF-A0A5K0XMX8-F1
#
_entry.id   AF-A0A5K0XMX8-F1
#
_cell.length_a   1.000
_cell.length_b   1.000
_cell.length_c   1.000
_cell.angle_alpha   90.00
_cell.angle_beta   90.00
_cell.angle_gamma   90.00
#
_symmetry.space_group_name_H-M   'P 1'
#
loop_
_entity.id
_entity.type
_entity.pdbx_description
1 polymer ?
#
loop_
_entity_poly.entity_id
_entity_poly.type
_entity_poly.pdbx_seq_one_letter_code
_entity_poly.pdbx_strand_id
1 'polypeptide(L)' 'KGRDPIFKQKFVLTLVDGHQEIGVLVWNKNTVVEDYLIGTA' A
#
# COMPACT_ATOMS: atom_id res chain seq x y z
N LYS A 1 -15.41 -1.25 13.28
CA LYS A 1 -14.92 -2.37 12.44
C LYS A 1 -14.04 -1.77 11.35
N GLY A 2 -12.77 -2.19 11.19
CA GLY A 2 -11.86 -1.61 10.17
C GLY A 2 -10.40 -1.39 10.59
N ARG A 3 -9.95 -1.89 11.75
CA ARG A 3 -8.54 -1.77 12.16
C ARG A 3 -7.63 -2.86 11.58
N ASP A 4 -8.20 -3.96 11.10
CA ASP A 4 -7.47 -5.13 10.57
C ASP A 4 -7.97 -5.49 9.15
N PRO A 5 -7.70 -4.64 8.14
CA PRO A 5 -8.12 -4.91 6.76
C PRO A 5 -7.36 -6.11 6.17
N ILE A 6 -8.05 -6.92 5.37
CA ILE A 6 -7.44 -7.98 4.56
C ILE A 6 -7.66 -7.65 3.09
N PHE A 7 -6.56 -7.44 2.37
CA PHE A 7 -6.54 -7.13 0.94
C PHE A 7 -6.36 -8.42 0.13
N LYS A 8 -7.40 -8.86 -0.57
CA LYS A 8 -7.36 -10.05 -1.45
C LYS A 8 -7.08 -9.69 -2.91
N GLN A 9 -6.21 -8.71 -3.13
CA GLN A 9 -5.78 -8.27 -4.45
C GLN A 9 -4.45 -8.90 -4.84
N LYS A 10 -4.26 -9.12 -6.15
CA LYS A 10 -3.00 -9.57 -6.75
C LYS A 10 -2.52 -8.54 -7.74
N PHE A 11 -1.26 -8.16 -7.65
CA PHE A 11 -0.58 -7.25 -8.58
C PHE A 11 0.54 -8.01 -9.29
N VAL A 12 0.77 -7.70 -10.56
CA VAL A 12 1.87 -8.25 -11.36
C VAL A 12 2.66 -7.07 -11.90
N LEU A 13 3.95 -7.02 -11.58
CA LEU A 13 4.87 -5.96 -11.96
C LEU A 13 6.04 -6.58 -12.72
N THR A 14 6.49 -5.91 -13.78
CA THR A 14 7.75 -6.25 -14.47
C THR A 14 8.85 -5.39 -13.87
N LEU A 15 9.87 -6.04 -13.29
CA LEU A 15 11.04 -5.35 -12.75
C LEU A 15 12.13 -5.26 -13.82
N VAL A 16 12.78 -4.11 -13.91
CA VAL A 16 13.98 -3.93 -14.74
C VAL A 16 15.17 -4.51 -13.99
N ASP A 17 16.07 -5.18 -14.70
CA ASP A 17 17.28 -5.75 -14.11
C ASP A 17 18.09 -4.69 -13.36
N GLY A 18 18.54 -5.03 -12.15
CA GLY A 18 19.29 -4.12 -11.27
C GLY A 18 18.42 -3.25 -10.34
N HIS A 19 17.09 -3.27 -10.48
CA HIS A 19 16.16 -2.53 -9.61
C HIS A 19 15.08 -3.45 -9.06
N GLN A 20 15.39 -4.15 -7.96
CA GLN A 20 14.54 -5.18 -7.33
C GLN A 20 13.87 -4.72 -6.02
N GLU A 21 13.62 -3.43 -5.86
CA GLU A 21 12.97 -2.90 -4.66
C GLU A 21 11.48 -2.69 -4.91
N ILE A 22 10.65 -3.18 -3.99
CA ILE A 22 9.20 -2.93 -3.97
C ILE A 22 8.87 -2.32 -2.62
N GLY A 23 8.37 -1.08 -2.63
CA GLY A 23 7.81 -0.44 -1.45
C GLY A 23 6.29 -0.61 -1.39
N VAL A 24 5.78 -0.90 -0.21
CA VAL A 24 4.35 -0.96 0.09
C VAL A 24 4.00 0.18 1.02
N LEU A 25 2.95 0.95 0.70
CA LEU A 25 2.42 2.02 1.54
C LEU A 25 0.95 1.76 1.85
N VAL A 26 0.56 1.94 3.11
CA VAL A 26 -0.83 1.82 3.56
C VAL A 26 -1.31 3.21 3.97
N TRP A 27 -2.41 3.67 3.38
CA TRP A 27 -2.99 4.99 3.64
C TRP A 27 -4.37 4.87 4.28
N ASN A 28 -4.66 5.74 5.25
CA ASN A 28 -6.02 5.90 5.77
C ASN A 28 -6.81 6.85 4.87
N LYS A 29 -7.85 6.31 4.23
CA LYS A 29 -8.80 7.06 3.39
C LYS A 29 -10.03 7.56 4.11
N ASN A 30 -10.18 7.23 5.38
CA ASN A 30 -11.31 7.69 6.19
C ASN A 30 -10.99 9.07 6.78
N THR A 31 -10.89 10.08 5.91
CA THR A 31 -10.53 11.46 6.25
C THR A 31 -11.41 12.45 5.50
N VAL A 32 -11.49 13.69 6.00
CA VAL A 32 -12.32 14.76 5.39
C VAL A 32 -11.50 15.64 4.44
N VAL A 33 -10.17 15.65 4.59
CA VAL A 33 -9.28 16.57 3.87
C VAL A 33 -8.38 15.77 2.91
N GLU A 34 -7.35 15.14 3.44
CA GLU A 34 -6.41 14.34 2.66
C GLU A 34 -6.15 12.99 3.33
N ASP A 35 -5.86 11.98 2.51
CA ASP A 35 -5.42 10.67 2.99
C ASP A 35 -4.07 10.83 3.70
N TYR A 36 -3.84 10.06 4.78
CA TYR A 36 -2.54 10.06 5.45
C TYR A 36 -1.96 8.66 5.57
N LEU A 37 -0.63 8.59 5.56
CA LEU A 37 0.13 7.36 5.64
C LEU A 37 -0.01 6.72 7.03
N ILE A 38 -0.30 5.42 7.07
CA ILE A 38 -0.42 4.63 8.30
C ILE A 38 0.56 3.46 8.37
N GLY A 39 1.33 3.18 7.32
CA GLY A 39 2.38 2.16 7.36
C GLY A 39 3.16 2.01 6.06
N THR A 40 4.36 1.45 6.17
CA THR A 40 5.28 1.18 5.06
C THR A 40 5.96 -0.18 5.24
N ALA A 41 6.34 -0.83 4.15
CA ALA A 41 7.17 -2.04 4.14
C ALA A 41 8.00 -2.14 2.85
#